data_AF-A0A7I8K3X3-F1
#
_entry.id   AF-A0A7I8K3X3-F1
#
_cell.length_a   1.000
_cell.length_b   1.000
_cell.length_c   1.000
_cell.angle_alpha   90.00
_cell.angle_beta   90.00
_cell.angle_gamma   90.00
#
_symmetry.space_group_name_H-M   'P 1'
#
loop_
_entity.id
_entity.type
_entity.pdbx_description
1 polymer ?
#
loop_
_entity_poly.entity_id
_entity_poly.type
_entity_poly.pdbx_seq_one_letter_code
_entity_poly.pdbx_strand_id
1 'polypeptide(L)'
;MEILDITVLSAEKLSLGQRPIKKNAFVALRTDSQNQATTALRADGGSYPHWNQRLTLAMPPSSRSVTVEVRCKTGADVRTLGRVTIPAADFHGGLLPAGYLHFLSYRLRDPHGNHNGIINLSVRVRPAPPPPPPPPPALPWAGAGVALPSLAANWESMK
;
A
#
# COMPACT_ATOMS: atom_id res chain seq x y z
N MET A 1 -0.16 -10.90 -9.78
CA MET A 1 0.32 -10.04 -8.69
C MET A 1 -0.76 -9.01 -8.40
N GLU A 2 -1.02 -8.75 -7.13
CA GLU A 2 -2.05 -7.79 -6.72
C GLU A 2 -1.40 -6.63 -5.99
N ILE A 3 -2.08 -5.48 -6.03
CA ILE A 3 -1.70 -4.26 -5.35
C ILE A 3 -2.66 -4.05 -4.19
N LEU A 4 -2.09 -3.88 -3.01
CA LEU A 4 -2.81 -3.61 -1.78
C LEU A 4 -2.67 -2.14 -1.41
N ASP A 5 -3.79 -1.43 -1.43
CA ASP A 5 -3.90 -0.08 -0.92
C ASP A 5 -4.36 -0.12 0.53
N ILE A 6 -3.45 0.15 1.45
CA ILE A 6 -3.76 0.22 2.89
C ILE A 6 -3.72 1.68 3.31
N THR A 7 -4.84 2.20 3.82
CA THR A 7 -4.87 3.49 4.50
C THR A 7 -4.82 3.26 5.99
N VAL A 8 -3.71 3.67 6.63
CA VAL A 8 -3.59 3.66 8.08
C VAL A 8 -4.33 4.89 8.60
N LEU A 9 -5.45 4.67 9.30
CA LEU A 9 -6.33 5.74 9.76
C LEU A 9 -5.84 6.28 11.10
N SER A 10 -5.91 5.45 12.14
CA SER A 10 -5.58 5.83 13.51
C SER A 10 -5.17 4.61 14.34
N ALA A 11 -4.63 4.87 15.52
CA ALA A 11 -4.52 3.87 16.57
C ALA A 11 -4.97 4.45 17.90
N GLU A 12 -5.31 3.57 18.83
CA GLU A 12 -5.92 3.93 20.11
C GLU A 12 -5.23 3.21 21.26
N LYS A 13 -5.16 3.89 22.41
CA LYS A 13 -4.66 3.33 23.68
C LYS A 13 -3.27 2.70 23.55
N LEU A 14 -2.38 3.34 22.78
CA LEU A 14 -1.01 2.88 22.63
C LEU A 14 -0.17 3.22 23.87
N SER A 15 0.49 2.22 24.45
CA SER A 15 1.47 2.39 25.52
C SER A 15 2.83 1.83 25.12
N LEU A 16 3.89 2.32 25.76
CA LEU A 16 5.21 1.69 25.75
C LEU A 16 5.43 1.11 27.15
N GLY A 17 5.26 -0.21 27.28
CA GLY A 17 5.13 -0.86 28.58
C GLY A 17 3.90 -0.34 29.31
N GLN A 18 4.07 0.14 30.55
CA GLN A 18 2.99 0.68 31.39
C GLN A 18 2.70 2.18 31.14
N ARG A 19 3.45 2.85 30.26
CA ARG A 19 3.33 4.30 30.07
C ARG A 19 2.68 4.65 28.74
N PRO A 20 1.69 5.56 28.71
CA PRO A 20 1.14 6.10 27.48
C PRO A 20 2.23 6.76 26.62
N ILE A 21 2.20 6.55 25.30
CA ILE A 21 3.17 7.20 24.41
C ILE A 21 2.83 8.69 24.26
N LYS A 22 3.87 9.53 24.17
CA LYS A 22 3.71 10.99 24.06
C LYS A 22 3.73 11.50 22.60
N LYS A 23 4.58 10.94 21.75
CA LYS A 23 4.78 11.36 20.36
C LYS A 23 5.58 10.34 19.56
N ASN A 24 5.76 10.63 18.27
CA ASN A 24 6.67 9.95 17.34
C ASN A 24 6.24 8.52 17.02
N ALA A 25 4.94 8.30 16.81
CA ALA A 25 4.43 7.00 16.39
C ALA A 25 4.40 6.90 14.85
N PHE A 26 4.72 5.72 14.32
CA PHE A 26 4.59 5.38 12.91
C PHE A 26 4.21 3.91 12.77
N VAL A 27 3.64 3.56 11.62
CA VAL A 27 3.21 2.19 11.31
C VAL A 27 4.08 1.65 10.19
N ALA A 28 4.57 0.42 10.38
CA ALA A 28 5.24 -0.37 9.36
C ALA A 28 4.31 -1.51 8.92
N LEU A 29 4.06 -1.57 7.62
CA LEU A 29 3.28 -2.62 6.97
C LEU A 29 4.22 -3.54 6.21
N ARG A 30 3.98 -4.85 6.28
CA ARG A 30 4.79 -5.87 5.60
C ARG A 30 3.89 -6.97 5.04
N THR A 31 4.05 -7.28 3.76
CA THR A 31 3.40 -8.45 3.11
C THR A 31 4.39 -9.59 2.91
N ASP A 32 5.69 -9.28 2.78
CA ASP A 32 6.81 -10.21 2.77
C ASP A 32 8.13 -9.48 3.13
N SER A 33 9.27 -10.11 2.91
CA SER A 33 10.59 -9.53 3.20
C SER A 33 10.95 -8.35 2.28
N GLN A 34 10.47 -8.33 1.04
CA GLN A 34 10.77 -7.33 0.00
C GLN A 34 9.69 -6.23 -0.09
N ASN A 35 8.47 -6.51 0.36
CA ASN A 35 7.32 -5.63 0.26
C ASN A 35 6.97 -5.06 1.64
N GLN A 36 7.54 -3.88 1.92
CA GLN A 36 7.32 -3.14 3.15
C GLN A 36 7.06 -1.66 2.86
N ALA A 37 6.19 -1.05 3.66
CA ALA A 37 5.91 0.38 3.61
C ALA A 37 5.76 0.94 5.02
N THR A 38 6.12 2.20 5.21
CA THR A 38 5.98 2.88 6.50
C THR A 38 5.24 4.19 6.34
N THR A 39 4.41 4.53 7.34
CA THR A 39 3.84 5.87 7.43
C THR A 39 4.92 6.89 7.80
N ALA A 40 4.62 8.16 7.57
CA ALA A 40 5.37 9.26 8.11
C ALA A 40 5.37 9.20 9.65
N LEU A 41 6.45 9.70 10.24
CA LEU A 41 6.53 9.85 11.68
C LEU A 41 5.56 10.94 12.14
N ARG A 42 4.64 10.58 13.04
CA ARG A 42 3.65 11.52 13.58
C ARG A 42 4.12 12.03 14.94
N ALA A 43 4.34 13.34 15.07
CA ALA A 43 4.79 13.97 16.31
C ALA A 43 3.63 14.28 17.28
N ASP A 44 2.41 14.35 16.77
CA ASP A 44 1.16 14.66 17.48
C ASP A 44 0.29 13.42 17.70
N GLY A 45 -0.64 13.51 18.66
CA GLY A 45 -1.65 12.48 18.93
C GLY A 45 -1.32 11.49 20.05
N GLY A 46 -0.08 11.42 20.54
CA GLY A 46 0.27 10.61 21.71
C GLY A 46 -0.24 9.17 21.61
N SER A 47 -1.04 8.72 22.57
CA SER A 47 -1.63 7.38 22.61
C SER A 47 -2.80 7.15 21.63
N TYR A 48 -3.21 8.21 20.94
CA TYR A 48 -4.27 8.23 19.93
C TYR A 48 -3.79 8.85 18.62
N PRO A 49 -2.72 8.34 17.99
CA PRO A 49 -2.18 8.92 16.77
C PRO A 49 -3.14 8.73 15.59
N HIS A 50 -3.19 9.73 14.70
CA HIS A 50 -3.97 9.69 13.47
C HIS A 50 -3.03 9.95 12.30
N TRP A 51 -2.96 9.00 11.36
CA TRP A 51 -2.07 9.12 10.20
C TRP A 51 -2.84 9.54 8.96
N ASN A 52 -4.01 8.93 8.71
CA ASN A 52 -4.78 9.09 7.47
C ASN A 52 -3.89 8.96 6.22
N GLN A 53 -2.93 8.02 6.27
CA GLN A 53 -1.92 7.87 5.24
C GLN A 53 -2.15 6.58 4.47
N ARG A 54 -2.24 6.72 3.15
CA ARG A 54 -2.33 5.60 2.22
C ARG A 54 -0.93 5.10 1.85
N LEU A 55 -0.75 3.80 1.95
CA LEU A 55 0.45 3.06 1.59
C LEU A 55 0.06 2.02 0.53
N THR A 56 0.92 1.85 -0.47
CA THR A 56 0.73 0.90 -1.56
C THR A 56 1.77 -0.20 -1.43
N LEU A 57 1.31 -1.45 -1.37
CA LEU A 57 2.16 -2.63 -1.23
C LEU A 57 1.81 -3.65 -2.30
N ALA A 58 2.82 -4.37 -2.80
CA ALA A 58 2.55 -5.56 -3.58
C ALA A 58 2.17 -6.72 -2.64
N MET A 59 1.18 -7.50 -3.04
CA MET A 59 0.86 -8.77 -2.42
C MET A 59 1.20 -9.88 -3.42
N PRO A 60 2.30 -10.63 -3.20
CA PRO A 60 2.57 -11.82 -3.97
C PRO A 60 1.49 -12.88 -3.76
N PRO A 61 1.26 -13.78 -4.72
CA PRO A 61 0.32 -14.89 -4.57
C PRO A 61 0.65 -15.84 -3.41
N SER A 62 1.91 -15.88 -2.98
CA SER A 62 2.37 -16.68 -1.82
C SER A 62 2.04 -16.03 -0.48
N SER A 63 1.83 -14.71 -0.44
CA SER A 63 1.53 -13.98 0.80
C SER A 63 0.06 -14.12 1.16
N ARG A 64 -0.21 -14.74 2.31
CA ARG A 64 -1.57 -14.95 2.83
C ARG A 64 -1.92 -14.03 4.00
N SER A 65 -1.08 -13.05 4.32
CA SER A 65 -1.32 -12.13 5.42
C SER A 65 -0.54 -10.82 5.27
N VAL A 66 -0.99 -9.80 5.99
CA VAL A 66 -0.30 -8.52 6.14
C VAL A 66 0.08 -8.38 7.61
N THR A 67 1.35 -8.15 7.88
CA THR A 67 1.81 -7.79 9.22
C THR A 67 1.83 -6.28 9.36
N VAL A 68 1.18 -5.80 10.41
CA VAL A 68 1.08 -4.39 10.79
C VAL A 68 1.79 -4.21 12.12
N GLU A 69 2.80 -3.35 12.13
CA GLU A 69 3.59 -3.03 13.33
C GLU A 69 3.53 -1.55 13.63
N VAL A 70 3.06 -1.19 14.80
CA VAL A 70 3.11 0.17 15.31
C VAL A 70 4.39 0.34 16.12
N ARG A 71 5.18 1.35 15.77
CA ARG A 71 6.48 1.64 16.35
C ARG A 71 6.53 3.09 16.81
N CYS A 72 7.38 3.38 17.79
CA CYS A 72 7.69 4.75 18.19
C CYS A 72 9.18 5.03 18.12
N LYS A 73 9.52 6.29 17.82
CA LYS A 73 10.90 6.78 17.89
C LYS A 73 11.14 7.56 19.17
N THR A 74 11.98 7.02 20.05
CA THR A 74 12.36 7.62 21.33
C THR A 74 13.84 8.01 21.28
N GLY A 75 14.12 9.26 20.93
CA GLY A 75 15.49 9.72 20.68
C GLY A 75 16.07 9.05 19.42
N ALA A 76 17.18 8.32 19.58
CA ALA A 76 17.80 7.53 18.53
C ALA A 76 17.23 6.09 18.40
N ASP A 77 16.46 5.64 19.39
CA ASP A 77 15.96 4.26 19.47
C ASP A 77 14.56 4.13 18.86
N VAL A 78 14.28 2.98 18.24
CA VAL A 78 12.98 2.64 17.64
C VAL A 78 12.40 1.45 18.38
N ARG A 79 11.25 1.64 19.02
CA ARG A 79 10.59 0.61 19.83
C ARG A 79 9.29 0.17 19.20
N THR A 80 9.04 -1.13 19.20
CA THR A 80 7.76 -1.69 18.78
C THR A 80 6.75 -1.56 19.92
N LEU A 81 5.65 -0.87 19.64
CA LEU A 81 4.53 -0.74 20.56
C LEU A 81 3.63 -1.97 20.44
N GLY A 82 3.25 -2.32 19.21
CA GLY A 82 2.45 -3.50 19.00
C GLY A 82 2.48 -4.00 17.57
N ARG A 83 2.14 -5.27 17.42
CA ARG A 83 2.09 -6.00 16.16
C ARG A 83 0.78 -6.75 16.04
N VAL A 84 0.26 -6.82 14.83
CA VAL A 84 -0.83 -7.70 14.46
C VAL A 84 -0.60 -8.25 13.05
N THR A 85 -1.06 -9.47 12.82
CA THR A 85 -1.04 -10.11 11.50
C THR A 85 -2.49 -10.29 11.05
N ILE A 86 -2.83 -9.69 9.92
CA ILE A 86 -4.16 -9.69 9.33
C ILE A 86 -4.17 -10.75 8.22
N PRO A 87 -4.93 -11.84 8.36
CA PRO A 87 -5.13 -12.81 7.29
C PRO A 87 -5.68 -12.16 6.02
N ALA A 88 -5.19 -12.58 4.85
CA ALA A 88 -5.70 -12.13 3.57
C ALA A 88 -7.20 -12.41 3.44
N ALA A 89 -7.68 -13.54 3.98
CA ALA A 89 -9.09 -13.92 3.98
C ALA A 89 -10.05 -12.83 4.50
N ASP A 90 -9.58 -11.93 5.37
CA ASP A 90 -10.41 -10.87 5.97
C ASP A 90 -10.71 -9.72 4.99
N PHE A 91 -9.91 -9.59 3.93
CA PHE A 91 -10.04 -8.54 2.91
C PHE A 91 -9.88 -9.03 1.46
N HIS A 92 -9.63 -10.33 1.27
CA HIS A 92 -9.37 -11.01 0.01
C HIS A 92 -10.06 -12.37 0.03
N GLY A 93 -11.20 -12.47 -0.66
CA GLY A 93 -12.04 -13.68 -0.67
C GLY A 93 -13.29 -13.53 -1.53
N GLY A 94 -13.67 -14.61 -2.21
CA GLY A 94 -14.44 -14.67 -3.47
C GLY A 94 -15.90 -14.18 -3.49
N LEU A 95 -16.34 -13.38 -2.54
CA LEU A 95 -17.71 -12.82 -2.49
C LEU A 95 -17.76 -11.29 -2.67
N LEU A 96 -16.61 -10.63 -2.78
CA LEU A 96 -16.57 -9.17 -2.82
C LEU A 96 -16.17 -8.64 -4.20
N PRO A 97 -16.79 -7.53 -4.65
CA PRO A 97 -16.42 -6.90 -5.90
C PRO A 97 -14.94 -6.50 -5.93
N ALA A 98 -14.33 -6.57 -7.11
CA ALA A 98 -12.97 -6.10 -7.32
C ALA A 98 -12.83 -4.63 -6.86
N GLY A 99 -11.86 -4.35 -5.99
CA GLY A 99 -11.63 -3.01 -5.47
C GLY A 99 -12.58 -2.55 -4.35
N TYR A 100 -13.28 -3.47 -3.68
CA TYR A 100 -14.02 -3.16 -2.45
C TYR A 100 -13.09 -2.59 -1.35
N LEU A 101 -13.62 -1.65 -0.57
CA LEU A 101 -12.89 -0.99 0.52
C LEU A 101 -13.33 -1.57 1.87
N HIS A 102 -12.43 -2.28 2.54
CA HIS A 102 -12.64 -2.84 3.87
C HIS A 102 -12.20 -1.83 4.94
N PHE A 103 -13.01 -1.63 5.97
CA PHE A 103 -12.58 -0.95 7.20
C PHE A 103 -12.32 -2.01 8.28
N LEU A 104 -11.12 -2.00 8.82
CA LEU A 104 -10.60 -3.02 9.72
C LEU A 104 -10.12 -2.37 11.02
N SER A 105 -10.49 -2.96 12.15
CA SER A 105 -10.04 -2.57 13.49
C SER A 105 -9.44 -3.78 14.19
N TYR A 106 -8.11 -3.79 14.35
CA TYR A 106 -7.39 -4.92 14.92
C TYR A 106 -6.73 -4.57 16.25
N ARG A 107 -6.78 -5.52 17.18
CA ARG A 107 -6.07 -5.42 18.45
C ARG A 107 -4.57 -5.65 18.23
N LEU A 108 -3.76 -4.75 18.74
CA LEU A 108 -2.31 -4.85 18.70
C LEU A 108 -1.80 -5.64 19.90
N ARG A 109 -0.72 -6.39 19.71
CA ARG A 109 -0.01 -7.08 20.79
C ARG A 109 1.41 -6.57 20.91
N ASP A 110 1.84 -6.24 22.12
CA ASP A 110 3.22 -5.84 22.39
C ASP A 110 4.20 -7.02 22.17
N PRO A 111 5.52 -6.81 22.23
CA PRO A 111 6.50 -7.88 22.11
C PRO A 111 6.39 -8.99 23.18
N HIS A 112 5.74 -8.72 24.31
CA HIS A 112 5.48 -9.69 25.38
C HIS A 112 4.14 -10.43 25.18
N GLY A 113 3.38 -10.10 24.13
CA GLY A 113 2.09 -10.69 23.83
C GLY A 113 0.89 -10.01 24.51
N ASN A 114 1.12 -8.96 25.29
CA ASN A 114 0.07 -8.21 25.97
C ASN A 114 -0.70 -7.34 24.99
N HIS A 115 -1.99 -7.14 25.25
CA HIS A 115 -2.81 -6.22 24.48
C HIS A 115 -2.26 -4.78 24.61
N ASN A 116 -1.99 -4.15 23.48
CA ASN A 116 -1.44 -2.80 23.44
C ASN A 116 -2.12 -1.93 22.37
N GLY A 117 -3.39 -1.67 22.61
CA GLY A 117 -4.19 -0.76 21.79
C GLY A 117 -4.85 -1.42 20.59
N ILE A 118 -5.48 -0.59 19.77
CA ILE A 118 -6.20 -0.97 18.56
C ILE A 118 -5.65 -0.14 17.40
N ILE A 119 -5.51 -0.76 16.23
CA ILE A 119 -5.21 -0.06 14.99
C ILE A 119 -6.41 -0.10 14.06
N ASN A 120 -6.75 1.06 13.52
CA ASN A 120 -7.82 1.26 12.56
C ASN A 120 -7.21 1.54 11.18
N LEU A 121 -7.61 0.76 10.18
CA LEU A 121 -7.08 0.86 8.83
C LEU A 121 -8.16 0.49 7.81
N SER A 122 -8.00 0.97 6.59
CA SER A 122 -8.82 0.53 5.46
C SER A 122 -7.97 -0.16 4.41
N VAL A 123 -8.48 -1.23 3.81
CA VAL A 123 -7.76 -2.03 2.81
C VAL A 123 -8.57 -2.11 1.54
N ARG A 124 -7.90 -1.92 0.40
CA ARG A 124 -8.46 -2.14 -0.93
C ARG A 124 -7.50 -2.96 -1.77
N VAL A 125 -7.97 -4.07 -2.33
CA VAL A 125 -7.19 -4.91 -3.25
C VAL A 125 -7.52 -4.54 -4.69
N ARG A 126 -6.49 -4.38 -5.51
CA ARG A 126 -6.64 -4.14 -6.95
C ARG A 126 -5.67 -5.01 -7.75
N PRO A 127 -6.03 -5.42 -8.99
CA PRO A 127 -5.09 -6.10 -9.87
C PRO A 127 -3.90 -5.18 -10.21
N ALA A 128 -2.72 -5.76 -10.37
CA ALA A 128 -1.57 -5.03 -10.90
C ALA A 128 -1.85 -4.56 -12.34
N PRO A 129 -1.33 -3.40 -12.76
CA PRO A 129 -1.45 -2.96 -14.14
C PRO A 129 -0.78 -3.98 -15.08
N PRO A 130 -1.31 -4.18 -16.30
CA PRO A 130 -0.66 -5.01 -17.28
C PRO A 130 0.75 -4.46 -17.58
N PRO A 131 1.72 -5.34 -17.92
CA PRO A 131 3.03 -4.87 -18.35
C PRO A 131 2.86 -3.93 -19.56
N PRO A 132 3.75 -2.92 -19.71
CA PRO A 132 3.71 -2.09 -20.90
C PRO A 132 3.81 -2.98 -22.15
N PRO A 133 3.08 -2.65 -23.24
CA PRO A 133 3.22 -3.39 -24.47
C PRO A 133 4.69 -3.39 -24.92
N PRO A 134 5.18 -4.49 -25.52
CA PRO A 134 6.53 -4.52 -26.05
C PRO A 134 6.70 -3.36 -27.05
N PRO A 135 7.88 -2.74 -27.11
CA PRO A 135 8.15 -1.74 -28.14
C PRO A 135 7.88 -2.37 -29.51
N PRO A 136 7.25 -1.64 -30.44
CA PRO A 136 7.04 -2.15 -31.79
C PRO A 136 8.40 -2.56 -32.38
N PRO A 137 8.46 -3.67 -33.14
CA PRO A 137 9.70 -4.07 -33.80
C PRO A 137 10.20 -2.89 -34.64
N ALA A 138 11.50 -2.61 -34.56
CA ALA A 138 12.13 -1.55 -35.36
C ALA A 138 11.86 -1.86 -36.83
N LEU A 139 11.07 -1.01 -37.48
CA LEU A 139 10.77 -1.18 -38.89
C LEU A 139 12.06 -1.01 -39.69
N PRO A 140 12.43 -1.97 -40.57
CA PRO A 140 13.71 -1.95 -41.28
C PRO A 140 13.89 -0.76 -42.23
N TRP A 141 12.83 0.00 -42.52
CA TRP A 141 12.87 1.14 -43.44
C TRP A 141 13.15 2.49 -42.77
N ALA A 142 13.24 2.57 -41.43
CA ALA A 142 13.50 3.84 -40.72
C ALA A 142 14.89 4.46 -40.99
N GLY A 143 15.75 3.80 -41.78
CA GLY A 143 17.01 4.33 -42.29
C GLY A 143 17.01 4.76 -43.76
N ALA A 144 15.92 4.54 -44.49
CA ALA A 144 15.83 4.95 -45.90
C ALA A 144 14.93 6.18 -45.99
N GLY A 145 15.53 7.33 -46.29
CA GLY A 145 14.82 8.57 -46.61
C GLY A 145 13.99 8.41 -47.88
N VAL A 146 12.81 7.80 -47.75
CA VAL A 146 11.80 7.71 -48.80
C VAL A 146 10.68 8.66 -48.41
N ALA A 147 10.54 9.73 -49.19
CA ALA A 147 9.45 10.67 -49.05
C ALA A 147 8.10 9.93 -49.11
N LEU A 148 7.27 10.12 -48.09
CA LEU A 148 5.86 9.72 -48.15
C LEU A 148 5.19 10.51 -49.28
N PRO A 149 4.47 9.89 -50.22
CA PRO A 149 3.59 10.64 -51.09
C PRO A 149 2.51 11.27 -50.21
N SER A 150 2.45 12.61 -50.25
CA SER A 150 1.43 13.40 -49.59
C SER A 150 0.05 12.91 -50.02
N LEU A 151 -0.75 12.40 -49.08
CA LEU A 151 -2.17 12.13 -49.30
C LEU A 151 -2.95 13.46 -49.24
N ALA A 152 -2.60 14.39 -50.14
CA ALA A 152 -3.38 15.59 -50.35
C ALA A 152 -4.45 15.28 -51.41
N ALA A 153 -5.66 15.02 -50.91
CA ALA A 153 -6.93 15.49 -51.46
C ALA A 153 -7.02 15.70 -52.99
N ASN A 154 -7.53 14.70 -53.71
CA ASN A 154 -8.15 14.90 -55.02
C ASN A 154 -9.66 14.62 -54.88
N TRP A 155 -10.44 15.65 -54.54
CA TRP A 155 -11.91 15.63 -54.57
C TRP A 155 -12.50 16.60 -55.59
N GLU A 156 -11.68 17.30 -56.37
CA GLU A 156 -12.10 18.31 -57.35
C GLU A 156 -11.80 17.83 -58.78
N SER A 157 -12.54 16.85 -59.30
CA SER A 157 -12.72 16.59 -60.74
C SER A 157 -13.84 15.57 -60.98
N MET A 158 -15.04 15.89 -60.52
CA MET A 158 -16.29 15.34 -61.03
C MET A 158 -17.24 16.51 -61.29
N LYS A 159 -17.06 17.17 -62.43
CA LYS A 159 -18.09 17.95 -63.14
C LYS A 159 -17.87 17.78 -64.63
#